data_AF-A0AAV5EVA1-F1
#
_entry.id   AF-A0AAV5EVA1-F1
#
_cell.length_a   1.000
_cell.length_b   1.000
_cell.length_c   1.000
_cell.angle_alpha   90.00
_cell.angle_beta   90.00
_cell.angle_gamma   90.00
#
_symmetry.space_group_name_H-M   'P 1'
#
loop_
_entity.id
_entity.type
_entity.pdbx_description
1 polymer ?
#
loop_
_entity_poly.entity_id
_entity_poly.type
_entity_poly.pdbx_seq_one_letter_code
_entity_poly.pdbx_strand_id
1 'polypeptide(L)'
;MLGVRRFVDTVNVVLMKLQHRGFTLNRFSVAFELWKEHARHIDGWVSFAVASKAKVVSLDFSLYQGSFENSCSFPFHLFNDQNASCIRVLHLGRVNLVPPTPDDICVFANLTAVSLERAVTLQDLHHFLSKCPALEWLTIRECSQRNTSLHAAEPSARLKFLYVQDSGFDKIELRAPNLTTFGYRGCSKVLVALHESLMLKTSSFQSRVEENLGRL
;
A
#
# COMPACT_ATOMS: atom_id res chain seq x y z
N MET A 1 -24.50 13.00 -2.61
CA MET A 1 -23.59 12.30 -1.68
C MET A 1 -24.27 11.79 -0.39
N LEU A 2 -25.56 11.43 -0.39
CA LEU A 2 -26.21 10.86 0.82
C LEU A 2 -25.61 9.50 1.25
N GLY A 3 -25.07 8.73 0.30
CA GLY A 3 -24.46 7.42 0.57
C GLY A 3 -23.17 7.50 1.41
N VAL A 4 -22.30 8.47 1.13
CA VAL A 4 -21.00 8.60 1.81
C VAL A 4 -21.18 8.93 3.29
N ARG A 5 -21.99 9.96 3.60
CA ARG A 5 -22.28 10.34 4.98
C ARG A 5 -22.91 9.19 5.77
N ARG A 6 -23.90 8.50 5.19
CA ARG A 6 -24.54 7.35 5.83
C ARG A 6 -23.54 6.22 6.09
N PHE A 7 -22.62 5.96 5.16
CA PHE A 7 -21.57 4.97 5.35
C PHE A 7 -20.65 5.35 6.51
N VAL A 8 -20.12 6.58 6.50
CA VAL A 8 -19.26 7.11 7.56
C VAL A 8 -19.93 7.03 8.93
N ASP A 9 -21.17 7.50 9.04
CA ASP A 9 -21.95 7.46 10.28
C ASP A 9 -22.15 6.02 10.76
N THR A 10 -22.42 5.09 9.84
CA THR A 10 -22.58 3.67 10.16
C THR A 10 -21.27 3.08 10.72
N VAL A 11 -20.13 3.33 10.06
CA VAL A 11 -18.82 2.87 10.55
C VAL A 11 -18.55 3.44 11.93
N ASN A 12 -18.73 4.76 12.12
CA ASN A 12 -18.50 5.42 13.40
C ASN A 12 -19.34 4.81 14.54
N VAL A 13 -20.62 4.55 14.31
CA VAL A 13 -21.51 3.91 15.31
C VAL A 13 -21.05 2.49 15.65
N VAL A 14 -20.63 1.71 14.65
CA VAL A 14 -20.10 0.35 14.88
C VAL A 14 -18.82 0.39 15.71
N LEU A 15 -17.87 1.26 15.34
CA LEU A 15 -16.60 1.38 16.05
C LEU A 15 -16.79 1.83 17.50
N MET A 16 -17.65 2.82 17.74
CA MET A 16 -17.98 3.27 19.10
C MET A 16 -18.49 2.10 19.95
N LYS A 17 -19.42 1.29 19.44
CA LYS A 17 -19.96 0.11 20.17
C LYS A 17 -18.89 -0.94 20.46
N LEU A 18 -17.95 -1.16 19.55
CA LEU A 18 -16.87 -2.12 19.73
C LEU A 18 -15.81 -1.64 20.72
N GLN A 19 -15.50 -0.35 20.73
CA GLN A 19 -14.48 0.24 21.60
C GLN A 19 -14.83 0.09 23.08
N HIS A 20 -16.11 0.27 23.46
CA HIS A 20 -16.56 0.10 24.84
C HIS A 20 -16.41 -1.33 25.38
N ARG A 21 -16.18 -2.32 24.52
CA ARG A 21 -16.08 -3.73 24.89
C ARG A 21 -14.64 -4.25 24.96
N GLY A 22 -13.65 -3.41 24.64
CA GLY A 22 -12.23 -3.74 24.81
C GLY A 22 -11.73 -4.88 23.92
N PHE A 23 -12.31 -5.06 22.73
CA PHE A 23 -11.95 -6.18 21.86
C PHE A 23 -10.58 -6.04 21.21
N THR A 24 -9.94 -7.19 21.00
CA THR A 24 -8.87 -7.33 20.01
C THR A 24 -9.48 -7.71 18.67
N LEU A 25 -9.07 -7.04 17.60
CA LEU A 25 -9.49 -7.38 16.25
C LEU A 25 -8.31 -7.98 15.52
N ASN A 26 -8.54 -9.06 14.78
CA ASN A 26 -7.48 -9.63 13.93
C ASN A 26 -7.33 -8.83 12.62
N ARG A 27 -8.46 -8.40 12.06
CA ARG A 27 -8.54 -7.70 10.78
C ARG A 27 -9.48 -6.51 10.90
N PHE A 28 -9.01 -5.36 10.45
CA PHE A 28 -9.80 -4.17 10.22
C PHE A 28 -9.81 -3.86 8.72
N SER A 29 -10.99 -3.67 8.12
CA SER A 29 -11.09 -3.44 6.68
C SER A 29 -12.24 -2.52 6.36
N VAL A 30 -11.95 -1.47 5.60
CA VAL A 30 -12.93 -0.51 5.08
C VAL A 30 -12.73 -0.42 3.59
N ALA A 31 -13.81 -0.68 2.84
CA ALA A 31 -13.86 -0.54 1.39
C ALA A 31 -15.03 0.37 1.02
N PHE A 32 -14.73 1.62 0.67
CA PHE A 32 -15.75 2.60 0.29
C PHE A 32 -15.13 3.79 -0.42
N GLU A 33 -15.85 4.41 -1.36
CA GLU A 33 -15.35 5.62 -2.01
C GLU A 33 -15.23 6.78 -1.00
N LEU A 34 -13.99 7.10 -0.60
CA LEU A 34 -13.67 8.17 0.34
C LEU A 34 -12.53 9.04 -0.18
N TRP A 35 -12.65 10.33 0.08
CA TRP A 35 -11.73 11.37 -0.40
C TRP A 35 -11.13 12.14 0.78
N LYS A 36 -10.12 12.98 0.51
CA LYS A 36 -9.34 13.74 1.51
C LYS A 36 -10.18 14.48 2.57
N GLU A 37 -11.39 14.93 2.23
CA GLU A 37 -12.31 15.59 3.16
C GLU A 37 -12.75 14.70 4.34
N HIS A 38 -12.62 13.37 4.18
CA HIS A 38 -12.93 12.36 5.19
C HIS A 38 -11.72 11.96 6.04
N ALA A 39 -10.56 12.64 5.89
CA ALA A 39 -9.32 12.30 6.59
C ALA A 39 -9.52 12.12 8.10
N ARG A 40 -10.27 13.01 8.75
CA ARG A 40 -10.56 12.92 10.20
C ARG A 40 -11.27 11.62 10.59
N HIS A 41 -12.17 11.11 9.75
CA HIS A 41 -12.85 9.85 10.00
C HIS A 41 -11.88 8.67 9.79
N ILE A 42 -11.09 8.72 8.72
CA ILE A 42 -10.08 7.71 8.41
C ILE A 42 -9.05 7.62 9.54
N ASP A 43 -8.58 8.75 10.07
CA ASP A 43 -7.64 8.81 11.20
C ASP A 43 -8.25 8.16 12.45
N GLY A 44 -9.53 8.44 12.74
CA GLY A 44 -10.25 7.79 13.82
C GLY A 44 -10.38 6.28 13.64
N TRP A 45 -10.61 5.82 12.41
CA TRP A 45 -10.71 4.40 12.08
C TRP A 45 -9.38 3.67 12.16
N VAL A 46 -8.30 4.30 11.69
CA VAL A 46 -6.93 3.77 11.84
C VAL A 46 -6.54 3.73 13.31
N SER A 47 -6.83 4.78 14.08
CA SER A 47 -6.60 4.81 15.53
C SER A 47 -7.30 3.65 16.25
N PHE A 48 -8.54 3.36 15.86
CA PHE A 48 -9.28 2.20 16.38
C PHE A 48 -8.64 0.86 15.97
N ALA A 49 -8.22 0.71 14.72
CA ALA A 49 -7.54 -0.50 14.24
C ALA A 49 -6.24 -0.77 15.02
N VAL A 50 -5.49 0.29 15.28
CA VAL A 50 -4.26 0.27 16.06
C VAL A 50 -4.54 -0.08 17.53
N ALA A 51 -5.50 0.59 18.17
CA ALA A 51 -5.88 0.32 19.55
C ALA A 51 -6.41 -1.11 19.76
N SER A 52 -7.09 -1.68 18.76
CA SER A 52 -7.58 -3.05 18.76
C SER A 52 -6.52 -4.11 18.41
N LYS A 53 -5.25 -3.70 18.23
CA LYS A 53 -4.12 -4.57 17.88
C LYS A 53 -4.34 -5.36 16.59
N ALA A 54 -4.98 -4.73 15.59
CA ALA A 54 -5.21 -5.33 14.29
C ALA A 54 -3.91 -5.83 13.65
N LYS A 55 -3.93 -7.08 13.17
CA LYS A 55 -2.82 -7.66 12.40
C LYS A 55 -2.95 -7.37 10.92
N VAL A 56 -4.17 -7.15 10.44
CA VAL A 56 -4.45 -6.81 9.04
C VAL A 56 -5.25 -5.53 8.99
N VAL A 57 -4.72 -4.53 8.28
CA VAL A 57 -5.39 -3.26 8.02
C VAL A 57 -5.57 -3.10 6.52
N SER A 58 -6.81 -2.89 6.09
CA SER A 58 -7.18 -2.70 4.69
C SER A 58 -8.00 -1.43 4.55
N LEU A 59 -7.48 -0.45 3.82
CA LEU A 59 -8.17 0.79 3.47
C LEU A 59 -8.27 0.84 1.96
N ASP A 60 -9.43 0.52 1.41
CA ASP A 60 -9.66 0.49 -0.03
C ASP A 60 -10.70 1.55 -0.43
N PHE A 61 -10.21 2.67 -0.95
CA PHE A 61 -11.04 3.77 -1.44
C PHE A 61 -11.10 3.82 -2.96
N SER A 62 -10.70 2.73 -3.62
CA SER A 62 -10.52 2.63 -5.06
C SER A 62 -11.78 2.22 -5.84
N LEU A 63 -12.93 2.04 -5.15
CA LEU A 63 -14.20 1.61 -5.74
C LEU A 63 -14.78 2.56 -6.80
N TYR A 64 -14.20 3.74 -7.00
CA TYR A 64 -14.54 4.69 -8.06
C TYR A 64 -13.38 4.87 -9.04
N GLN A 65 -13.73 4.82 -10.34
CA GLN A 65 -12.77 4.89 -11.45
C GLN A 65 -12.47 6.31 -11.94
N GLY A 66 -13.03 7.36 -11.35
CA GLY A 66 -12.79 8.74 -11.78
C GLY A 66 -11.49 9.34 -11.24
N SER A 67 -11.38 10.68 -11.33
CA SER A 67 -10.15 11.43 -11.10
C SER A 67 -9.40 11.06 -9.81
N PHE A 68 -8.08 10.99 -9.93
CA PHE A 68 -7.13 10.77 -8.82
C PHE A 68 -6.98 12.00 -7.92
N GLU A 69 -7.52 13.16 -8.32
CA GLU A 69 -7.57 14.35 -7.48
C GLU A 69 -8.39 14.07 -6.22
N ASN A 70 -7.82 14.36 -5.04
CA ASN A 70 -8.41 14.18 -3.70
C ASN A 70 -8.27 12.81 -3.03
N SER A 71 -7.26 12.01 -3.39
CA SER A 71 -6.88 10.82 -2.61
C SER A 71 -6.46 11.16 -1.18
N CYS A 72 -6.76 10.24 -0.25
CA CYS A 72 -6.41 10.37 1.16
C CYS A 72 -4.94 10.03 1.37
N SER A 73 -4.30 10.63 2.37
CA SER A 73 -2.95 10.24 2.80
C SER A 73 -3.02 9.14 3.86
N PHE A 74 -2.08 8.23 3.86
CA PHE A 74 -1.95 7.26 4.94
C PHE A 74 -1.45 7.96 6.21
N PRO A 75 -2.12 7.80 7.37
CA PRO A 75 -1.82 8.57 8.57
C PRO A 75 -0.67 7.96 9.38
N PHE A 76 0.56 8.10 8.89
CA PHE A 76 1.77 7.58 9.55
C PHE A 76 1.94 8.07 11.00
N HIS A 77 1.52 9.30 11.29
CA HIS A 77 1.60 9.93 12.61
C HIS A 77 0.80 9.22 13.71
N LEU A 78 -0.12 8.31 13.37
CA LEU A 78 -0.88 7.52 14.35
C LEU A 78 -0.11 6.29 14.86
N PHE A 79 1.05 6.01 14.26
CA PHE A 79 1.84 4.84 14.55
C PHE A 79 3.05 5.15 15.42
N ASN A 80 3.34 4.25 16.35
CA ASN A 80 4.58 4.17 17.12
C ASN A 80 5.10 2.73 17.11
N ASP A 81 6.33 2.50 17.57
CA ASP A 81 6.95 1.17 17.49
C ASP A 81 6.13 0.08 18.19
N GLN A 82 5.47 0.41 19.29
CA GLN A 82 4.66 -0.56 20.04
C GLN A 82 3.44 -1.00 19.21
N ASN A 83 2.73 -0.04 18.63
CA ASN A 83 1.45 -0.29 17.99
C ASN A 83 1.61 -0.79 16.54
N ALA A 84 2.63 -0.30 15.83
CA ALA A 84 2.98 -0.70 14.46
C ALA A 84 3.43 -2.16 14.41
N SER A 85 4.08 -2.65 15.47
CA SER A 85 4.54 -4.04 15.59
C SER A 85 3.41 -5.08 15.55
N CYS A 86 2.15 -4.69 15.79
CA CYS A 86 1.02 -5.62 15.69
C CYS A 86 0.65 -5.93 14.24
N ILE A 87 0.91 -4.99 13.31
CA ILE A 87 0.47 -5.08 11.92
C ILE A 87 1.39 -6.00 11.13
N ARG A 88 0.77 -6.92 10.40
CA ARG A 88 1.44 -7.91 9.53
C ARG A 88 1.08 -7.73 8.06
N VAL A 89 -0.11 -7.24 7.77
CA VAL A 89 -0.59 -7.02 6.40
C VAL A 89 -1.23 -5.64 6.29
N LEU A 90 -0.79 -4.89 5.28
CA LEU A 90 -1.33 -3.58 4.94
C LEU A 90 -1.80 -3.58 3.48
N HIS A 91 -3.08 -3.28 3.26
CA HIS A 91 -3.65 -3.06 1.94
C HIS A 91 -4.17 -1.63 1.84
N LEU A 92 -3.70 -0.90 0.82
CA LEU A 92 -4.01 0.51 0.58
C LEU A 92 -4.48 0.69 -0.86
N GLY A 93 -5.77 0.94 -1.03
CA GLY A 93 -6.42 1.27 -2.30
C GLY A 93 -6.77 2.76 -2.36
N ARG A 94 -6.25 3.49 -3.35
CA ARG A 94 -6.44 4.95 -3.52
C ARG A 94 -6.02 5.77 -2.28
N VAL A 95 -4.99 5.30 -1.58
CA VAL A 95 -4.35 6.00 -0.46
C VAL A 95 -2.91 6.34 -0.85
N ASN A 96 -2.53 7.58 -0.61
CA ASN A 96 -1.22 8.12 -0.90
C ASN A 96 -0.22 7.85 0.23
N LEU A 97 1.01 7.55 -0.14
CA LEU A 97 2.16 7.60 0.77
C LEU A 97 2.79 8.99 0.61
N VAL A 98 2.75 9.79 1.68
CA VAL A 98 3.20 11.19 1.71
C VAL A 98 4.43 11.31 2.61
N PRO A 99 5.31 12.32 2.40
CA PRO A 99 6.54 12.43 3.15
C PRO A 99 6.32 12.38 4.65
N PRO A 100 6.99 11.46 5.34
CA PRO A 100 6.93 11.42 6.79
C PRO A 100 7.47 12.73 7.34
N THR A 101 6.83 13.25 8.37
CA THR A 101 7.42 14.33 9.15
C THR A 101 8.61 13.78 9.96
N PRO A 102 9.52 14.62 10.47
CA PRO A 102 10.61 14.17 11.35
C PRO A 102 10.14 13.34 12.55
N ASP A 103 8.87 13.46 12.94
CA ASP A 103 8.24 12.74 14.04
C ASP A 103 7.77 11.32 13.66
N ASP A 104 7.66 11.01 12.37
CA ASP A 104 7.30 9.69 11.87
C ASP A 104 8.52 8.76 11.93
N ILE A 105 8.89 8.30 13.12
CA ILE A 105 10.10 7.48 13.34
C ILE A 105 9.77 5.98 13.43
N CYS A 106 8.49 5.62 13.47
CA CYS A 106 8.07 4.25 13.80
C CYS A 106 8.51 3.18 12.79
N VAL A 107 8.83 1.99 13.31
CA VAL A 107 9.23 0.81 12.53
C VAL A 107 8.10 -0.23 12.52
N PHE A 108 7.71 -0.67 11.34
CA PHE A 108 6.74 -1.75 11.14
C PHE A 108 7.42 -3.12 11.20
N ALA A 109 7.94 -3.45 12.39
CA ALA A 109 8.86 -4.58 12.60
C ALA A 109 8.33 -5.95 12.15
N ASN A 110 7.00 -6.15 12.16
CA ASN A 110 6.36 -7.42 11.81
C ASN A 110 5.53 -7.36 10.51
N LEU A 111 5.61 -6.27 9.75
CA LEU A 111 4.85 -6.12 8.51
C LEU A 111 5.46 -7.00 7.43
N THR A 112 4.73 -8.06 7.07
CA THR A 112 5.16 -9.08 6.12
C THR A 112 4.59 -8.89 4.71
N ALA A 113 3.45 -8.18 4.58
CA ALA A 113 2.81 -7.99 3.28
C ALA A 113 2.25 -6.58 3.11
N VAL A 114 2.55 -5.98 1.96
CA VAL A 114 2.05 -4.68 1.53
C VAL A 114 1.41 -4.81 0.15
N SER A 115 0.19 -4.30 0.00
CA SER A 115 -0.49 -4.14 -1.28
C SER A 115 -0.85 -2.67 -1.46
N LEU A 116 -0.35 -2.06 -2.51
CA LEU A 116 -0.66 -0.70 -2.92
C LEU A 116 -1.42 -0.75 -4.23
N GLU A 117 -2.57 -0.10 -4.28
CA GLU A 117 -3.44 -0.09 -5.44
C GLU A 117 -3.94 1.33 -5.70
N ARG A 118 -3.78 1.81 -6.94
CA ARG A 118 -4.34 3.10 -7.39
C ARG A 118 -3.89 4.30 -6.54
N ALA A 119 -2.71 4.21 -5.92
CA ALA A 119 -2.10 5.31 -5.19
C ALA A 119 -1.58 6.37 -6.16
N VAL A 120 -1.77 7.64 -5.82
CA VAL A 120 -1.43 8.75 -6.72
C VAL A 120 0.03 9.14 -6.56
N THR A 121 0.48 9.23 -5.31
CA THR A 121 1.87 9.46 -4.96
C THR A 121 2.44 8.29 -4.19
N LEU A 122 3.66 7.91 -4.58
CA LEU A 122 4.53 6.93 -3.94
C LEU A 122 5.90 7.54 -3.63
N GLN A 123 5.98 8.86 -3.43
CA GLN A 123 7.24 9.58 -3.22
C GLN A 123 8.10 8.97 -2.11
N ASP A 124 7.46 8.45 -1.05
CA ASP A 124 8.15 7.86 0.10
C ASP A 124 8.06 6.35 0.14
N LEU A 125 7.76 5.69 -0.99
CA LEU A 125 7.71 4.24 -1.02
C LEU A 125 9.05 3.64 -0.57
N HIS A 126 10.18 4.18 -1.03
CA HIS A 126 11.50 3.72 -0.58
C HIS A 126 11.66 3.84 0.95
N HIS A 127 11.30 4.98 1.53
CA HIS A 127 11.38 5.23 2.97
C HIS A 127 10.39 4.38 3.78
N PHE A 128 9.19 4.16 3.25
CA PHE A 128 8.24 3.24 3.87
C PHE A 128 8.76 1.81 3.88
N LEU A 129 9.35 1.35 2.76
CA LEU A 129 9.94 0.01 2.66
C LEU A 129 11.12 -0.17 3.61
N SER A 130 11.94 0.87 3.85
CA SER A 130 13.06 0.80 4.81
C SER A 130 12.60 0.57 6.26
N LYS A 131 11.37 0.98 6.60
CA LYS A 131 10.73 0.74 7.91
C LYS A 131 10.08 -0.63 8.06
N CYS A 132 10.14 -1.47 7.03
CA CYS A 132 9.47 -2.77 6.99
C CYS A 132 10.49 -3.91 6.88
N PRO A 133 11.34 -4.15 7.91
CA PRO A 133 12.43 -5.12 7.82
C PRO A 133 11.98 -6.57 7.63
N ALA A 134 10.72 -6.88 7.97
CA ALA A 134 10.11 -8.20 7.84
C ALA A 134 9.35 -8.43 6.51
N LEU A 135 9.39 -7.48 5.57
CA LEU A 135 8.56 -7.52 4.37
C LEU A 135 8.92 -8.72 3.48
N GLU A 136 7.91 -9.56 3.20
CA GLU A 136 8.04 -10.75 2.35
C GLU A 136 7.29 -10.62 1.03
N TRP A 137 6.21 -9.82 1.00
CA TRP A 137 5.30 -9.68 -0.13
C TRP A 137 5.02 -8.22 -0.43
N LEU A 138 5.35 -7.77 -1.64
CA LEU A 138 5.03 -6.43 -2.12
C LEU A 138 4.24 -6.50 -3.41
N THR A 139 3.08 -5.85 -3.44
CA THR A 139 2.30 -5.67 -4.66
C THR A 139 1.99 -4.21 -4.90
N ILE A 140 2.18 -3.75 -6.13
CA ILE A 140 1.90 -2.37 -6.56
C ILE A 140 1.09 -2.44 -7.84
N ARG A 141 -0.14 -1.89 -7.85
CA ARG A 141 -1.04 -1.94 -9.00
C ARG A 141 -1.61 -0.57 -9.32
N GLU A 142 -1.62 -0.23 -10.60
CA GLU A 142 -2.31 0.97 -11.12
C GLU A 142 -1.90 2.27 -10.43
N CYS A 143 -0.67 2.35 -9.90
CA CYS A 143 -0.19 3.55 -9.21
C CYS A 143 0.33 4.57 -10.21
N SER A 144 -0.17 5.80 -10.15
CA SER A 144 0.07 6.83 -11.17
C SER A 144 1.39 7.60 -11.00
N GLN A 145 2.27 7.15 -10.12
CA GLN A 145 3.56 7.79 -9.86
C GLN A 145 4.37 7.83 -11.16
N ARG A 146 4.76 9.02 -11.63
CA ARG A 146 5.55 9.21 -12.85
C ARG A 146 7.01 9.47 -12.54
N ASN A 147 7.90 9.02 -13.43
CA ASN A 147 9.33 9.35 -13.42
C ASN A 147 10.05 8.98 -12.14
N THR A 148 9.65 7.86 -11.52
CA THR A 148 10.33 7.37 -10.32
C THR A 148 10.82 5.96 -10.52
N SER A 149 11.89 5.70 -9.81
CA SER A 149 12.51 4.41 -9.72
C SER A 149 12.10 3.76 -8.40
N LEU A 150 11.60 2.53 -8.47
CA LEU A 150 11.41 1.72 -7.29
C LEU A 150 12.78 1.26 -6.80
N HIS A 151 13.29 1.91 -5.77
CA HIS A 151 14.53 1.55 -5.10
C HIS A 151 14.26 1.02 -3.70
N ALA A 152 15.12 0.11 -3.25
CA ALA A 152 15.33 -0.20 -1.84
C ALA A 152 16.84 -0.19 -1.62
N ALA A 153 17.35 0.81 -0.90
CA ALA A 153 18.80 1.00 -0.71
C ALA A 153 19.41 -0.08 0.19
N GLU A 154 18.61 -0.64 1.10
CA GLU A 154 19.01 -1.74 1.97
C GLU A 154 18.54 -3.08 1.39
N PRO A 155 19.30 -4.19 1.63
CA PRO A 155 18.88 -5.51 1.20
C PRO A 155 17.49 -5.83 1.78
N SER A 156 16.50 -5.99 0.91
CA SER A 156 15.20 -6.53 1.33
C SER A 156 15.35 -8.05 1.45
N ALA A 157 16.15 -8.48 2.43
CA ALA A 157 16.59 -9.85 2.57
C ALA A 157 15.43 -10.84 2.79
N ARG A 158 14.23 -10.36 3.14
CA ARG A 158 13.05 -11.21 3.35
C ARG A 158 12.05 -11.18 2.21
N LEU A 159 12.20 -10.25 1.24
CA LEU A 159 11.26 -10.14 0.13
C LEU A 159 11.33 -11.38 -0.75
N LYS A 160 10.22 -12.11 -0.82
CA LYS A 160 10.07 -13.35 -1.60
C LYS A 160 9.21 -13.13 -2.84
N PHE A 161 8.30 -12.17 -2.79
CA PHE A 161 7.34 -11.89 -3.85
C PHE A 161 7.27 -10.39 -4.16
N LEU A 162 7.41 -10.05 -5.44
CA LEU A 162 7.18 -8.72 -5.97
C LEU A 162 6.28 -8.79 -7.21
N TYR A 163 5.20 -8.03 -7.20
CA TYR A 163 4.35 -7.83 -8.37
C TYR A 163 4.08 -6.35 -8.62
N VAL A 164 4.39 -5.88 -9.83
CA VAL A 164 4.13 -4.51 -10.27
C VAL A 164 3.24 -4.56 -11.50
N GLN A 165 2.09 -3.89 -11.43
CA GLN A 165 1.14 -3.81 -12.52
C GLN A 165 0.75 -2.37 -12.85
N ASP A 166 0.72 -2.01 -14.13
CA ASP A 166 0.18 -0.77 -14.69
C ASP A 166 0.59 0.48 -13.88
N SER A 167 1.83 0.50 -13.39
CA SER A 167 2.37 1.55 -12.51
C SER A 167 3.50 2.28 -13.22
N GLY A 168 3.56 3.60 -13.10
CA GLY A 168 4.43 4.49 -13.91
C GLY A 168 5.92 4.48 -13.55
N PHE A 169 6.48 3.34 -13.16
CA PHE A 169 7.90 3.20 -12.85
C PHE A 169 8.75 3.07 -14.12
N ASP A 170 9.78 3.90 -14.25
CA ASP A 170 10.76 3.80 -15.34
C ASP A 170 11.86 2.79 -15.03
N LYS A 171 12.12 2.57 -13.72
CA LYS A 171 13.14 1.64 -13.23
C LYS A 171 12.65 0.93 -11.98
N ILE A 172 12.93 -0.37 -11.87
CA ILE A 172 12.79 -1.18 -10.66
C ILE A 172 14.19 -1.70 -10.34
N GLU A 173 14.79 -1.22 -9.26
CA GLU A 173 16.11 -1.62 -8.84
C GLU A 173 16.10 -2.01 -7.36
N LEU A 174 16.32 -3.30 -7.11
CA LEU A 174 16.18 -3.89 -5.78
C LEU A 174 17.34 -4.84 -5.51
N ARG A 175 17.86 -4.81 -4.28
CA ARG A 175 18.73 -5.85 -3.75
C ARG A 175 17.89 -6.80 -2.90
N ALA A 176 17.44 -7.90 -3.51
CA ALA A 176 16.47 -8.81 -2.90
C ALA A 176 16.91 -10.28 -3.05
N PRO A 177 17.87 -10.75 -2.24
CA PRO A 177 18.53 -12.03 -2.47
C PRO A 177 17.62 -13.26 -2.36
N ASN A 178 16.56 -13.14 -1.57
CA ASN A 178 15.58 -14.21 -1.37
C ASN A 178 14.31 -14.04 -2.22
N LEU A 179 14.34 -13.18 -3.24
CA LEU A 179 13.21 -12.99 -4.15
C LEU A 179 13.00 -14.26 -4.97
N THR A 180 11.83 -14.88 -4.83
CA THR A 180 11.47 -16.13 -5.51
C THR A 180 10.51 -15.91 -6.67
N THR A 181 9.67 -14.88 -6.60
CA THR A 181 8.67 -14.56 -7.60
C THR A 181 8.71 -13.08 -7.93
N PHE A 182 8.89 -12.79 -9.20
CA PHE A 182 8.79 -11.45 -9.76
C PHE A 182 7.75 -11.43 -10.87
N GLY A 183 6.87 -10.44 -10.87
CA GLY A 183 5.96 -10.20 -11.97
C GLY A 183 5.85 -8.72 -12.32
N TYR A 184 5.90 -8.42 -13.61
CA TYR A 184 5.62 -7.11 -14.15
C TYR A 184 4.54 -7.21 -15.22
N ARG A 185 3.52 -6.36 -15.14
CA ARG A 185 2.51 -6.18 -16.17
C ARG A 185 2.32 -4.71 -16.46
N GLY A 186 2.40 -4.25 -17.70
CA GLY A 186 2.19 -2.83 -17.98
C GLY A 186 2.44 -2.44 -19.42
N CYS A 187 2.09 -1.21 -19.77
CA CYS A 187 2.31 -0.67 -21.13
C CYS A 187 3.64 0.10 -21.26
N SER A 188 4.25 0.50 -20.14
CA SER A 188 5.48 1.30 -20.12
C SER A 188 6.73 0.43 -20.22
N LYS A 189 7.77 0.94 -20.89
CA LYS A 189 9.12 0.38 -20.81
C LYS A 189 9.66 0.61 -19.41
N VAL A 190 10.09 -0.47 -18.75
CA VAL A 190 10.69 -0.42 -17.41
C VAL A 190 12.07 -1.08 -17.43
N LEU A 191 13.04 -0.46 -16.80
CA LEU A 191 14.36 -1.06 -16.57
C LEU A 191 14.33 -1.86 -15.26
N VAL A 192 14.57 -3.17 -15.32
CA VAL A 192 14.54 -4.03 -14.13
C VAL A 192 15.97 -4.48 -13.79
N ALA A 193 16.44 -4.12 -12.60
CA ALA A 193 17.74 -4.48 -12.05
C ALA A 193 17.54 -5.17 -10.68
N LEU A 194 17.48 -6.50 -10.69
CA LEU A 194 17.32 -7.32 -9.49
C LEU A 194 18.69 -7.83 -9.04
N HIS A 195 19.36 -7.05 -8.21
CA HIS A 195 20.70 -7.38 -7.72
C HIS A 195 20.66 -8.53 -6.73
N GLU A 196 21.60 -9.45 -6.88
CA GLU A 196 21.80 -10.60 -5.98
C GLU A 196 20.58 -11.52 -5.80
N SER A 197 19.58 -11.46 -6.68
CA SER A 197 18.34 -12.25 -6.59
C SER A 197 18.56 -13.71 -7.02
N LEU A 198 19.43 -14.41 -6.29
CA LEU A 198 19.90 -15.76 -6.60
C LEU A 198 18.81 -16.85 -6.46
N MET A 199 17.72 -16.53 -5.75
CA MET A 199 16.63 -17.47 -5.45
C MET A 199 15.41 -17.35 -6.39
N LEU A 200 15.51 -16.57 -7.47
CA LEU A 200 14.39 -16.31 -8.38
C LEU A 200 13.98 -17.59 -9.13
N LYS A 201 12.75 -18.05 -8.86
CA LYS A 201 12.17 -19.26 -9.48
C LYS A 201 11.18 -18.94 -10.57
N THR A 202 10.46 -17.83 -10.42
CA THR A 202 9.40 -17.44 -11.36
C THR A 202 9.55 -15.97 -11.70
N SER A 203 9.59 -15.69 -12.99
CA SER A 203 9.59 -14.32 -13.53
C SER A 203 8.57 -14.24 -14.65
N SER A 204 7.68 -13.25 -14.59
CA SER A 204 6.68 -13.01 -15.64
C SER A 204 6.70 -11.55 -16.08
N PHE A 205 6.78 -11.32 -17.38
CA PHE A 205 6.65 -9.99 -17.99
C PHE A 205 5.48 -10.03 -18.97
N GLN A 206 4.47 -9.19 -18.75
CA GLN A 206 3.33 -9.05 -19.66
C GLN A 206 3.22 -7.61 -20.12
N SER A 207 3.54 -7.36 -21.39
CA SER A 207 3.22 -6.08 -22.02
C SER A 207 1.79 -6.14 -22.57
N ARG A 208 0.99 -5.10 -22.31
CA ARG A 208 -0.20 -4.87 -23.14
C ARG A 208 0.27 -4.10 -24.36
N VAL A 209 0.80 -4.81 -25.36
CA VAL A 209 0.85 -4.23 -26.70
C VAL A 209 -0.60 -4.18 -27.14
N GLU A 210 -1.19 -2.99 -27.20
CA GLU A 210 -2.39 -2.80 -28.01
C GLU A 210 -1.97 -3.16 -29.44
N GLU A 211 -2.29 -4.38 -29.86
CA GLU A 211 -2.48 -4.65 -31.28
C GLU A 211 -3.58 -3.71 -31.73
N ASN A 212 -3.20 -2.54 -32.24
CA ASN A 212 -4.05 -1.74 -33.11
C ASN A 212 -4.24 -2.54 -34.41
N LEU A 213 -4.95 -3.65 -34.32
CA LEU A 213 -5.57 -4.34 -35.44
C LEU A 213 -6.76 -3.49 -35.87
N GLY A 214 -6.46 -2.56 -36.78
CA GLY A 214 -7.36 -2.09 -37.83
C GLY A 214 -8.67 -1.44 -37.39
N ARG A 215 -8.71 -0.12 -37.47
CA ARG A 215 -9.80 0.53 -38.22
C ARG A 215 -9.20 1.59 -39.14
N LEU A 216 -9.29 1.30 -40.43
CA LEU A 216 -9.24 2.24 -41.55
C LEU A 216 -10.25 3.36 -41.34
#